data_AF-A0A8I6AFY0-F1
#
_entry.id   AF-A0A8I6AFY0-F1
#
_cell.length_a   1.000
_cell.length_b   1.000
_cell.length_c   1.000
_cell.angle_alpha   90.00
_cell.angle_beta   90.00
_cell.angle_gamma   90.00
#
_symmetry.space_group_name_H-M   'P 1'
#
loop_
_entity.id
_entity.type
_entity.pdbx_description
1 polymer ?
#
loop_
_entity_poly.entity_id
_entity_poly.type
_entity_poly.pdbx_seq_one_letter_code
_entity_poly.pdbx_strand_id
1 'polypeptide(L)'
;MVNEYKRIVLLTGLMDITDHEFKMVKALLRKELKLNKMQDKYDRVKIADLMEDKFPKDAGLDQLIKLYKEIPGLRNIADTLKKAKAKAKMKQIKKRKTAEKRQRREEPSTSQPMSTINEDVEPETGRRSTQVIKARK
;
A
#
# COMPACT_ATOMS: atom_id res chain seq x y z
N MET A 1 -6.97 -8.84 -8.36
CA MET A 1 -6.48 -7.49 -7.97
C MET A 1 -5.20 -7.24 -8.74
N VAL A 2 -5.10 -6.16 -9.53
CA VAL A 2 -3.87 -5.91 -10.33
C VAL A 2 -2.76 -5.43 -9.40
N ASN A 3 -1.56 -5.99 -9.54
CA ASN A 3 -0.37 -5.54 -8.83
C ASN A 3 -0.11 -4.06 -9.12
N GLU A 4 0.01 -3.26 -8.06
CA GLU A 4 0.22 -1.81 -8.18
C GLU A 4 1.55 -1.50 -8.89
N TYR A 5 2.58 -2.33 -8.72
CA TYR A 5 3.85 -2.15 -9.42
C TYR A 5 3.74 -2.46 -10.90
N LYS A 6 3.01 -3.52 -11.30
CA LYS A 6 2.75 -3.80 -12.72
C LYS A 6 2.05 -2.64 -13.40
N ARG A 7 1.08 -2.01 -12.73
CA ARG A 7 0.41 -0.81 -13.25
C ARG A 7 1.40 0.33 -13.51
N ILE A 8 2.34 0.56 -12.59
CA ILE A 8 3.37 1.60 -12.75
C ILE A 8 4.30 1.26 -13.92
N VAL A 9 4.76 0.01 -14.01
CA VAL A 9 5.62 -0.47 -15.12
C VAL A 9 4.94 -0.26 -16.46
N LEU A 10 3.67 -0.65 -16.59
CA LEU A 10 2.95 -0.51 -17.86
C LEU A 10 2.66 0.95 -18.20
N LEU A 11 1.96 1.68 -17.31
CA LEU A 11 1.42 3.00 -17.61
C LEU A 11 2.48 4.10 -17.63
N THR A 12 3.41 4.09 -16.68
CA THR A 12 4.43 5.13 -16.54
C THR A 12 5.77 4.70 -17.13
N GLY A 13 6.03 3.40 -17.24
CA GLY A 13 7.30 2.88 -17.74
C GLY A 13 7.30 2.65 -19.24
N LEU A 14 6.42 1.75 -19.72
CA LEU A 14 6.44 1.26 -21.09
C LEU A 14 5.53 2.05 -22.05
N MET A 15 4.44 2.65 -21.55
CA MET A 15 3.54 3.47 -22.36
C MET A 15 4.01 4.91 -22.56
N ASP A 16 4.77 5.46 -21.62
CA ASP A 16 5.26 6.85 -21.65
C ASP A 16 6.47 7.07 -22.57
N ILE A 17 6.89 6.01 -23.29
CA ILE A 17 8.04 6.03 -24.20
C ILE A 17 7.62 5.79 -25.65
N THR A 18 8.42 6.35 -26.56
CA THR A 18 8.21 6.20 -28.00
C THR A 18 8.39 4.76 -28.46
N ASP A 19 7.87 4.42 -29.64
CA ASP A 19 8.02 3.07 -30.19
C ASP A 19 9.49 2.71 -30.47
N HIS A 20 10.33 3.70 -30.80
CA HIS A 20 11.76 3.49 -31.01
C HIS A 20 12.46 3.14 -29.69
N GLU A 21 12.25 3.93 -28.65
CA GLU A 21 12.78 3.67 -27.30
C GLU A 21 12.26 2.33 -26.78
N PHE A 22 10.98 2.00 -27.01
CA PHE A 22 10.42 0.72 -26.59
C PHE A 22 11.11 -0.46 -27.28
N LYS A 23 11.43 -0.36 -28.58
CA LYS A 23 12.24 -1.38 -29.28
C LYS A 23 13.61 -1.56 -28.63
N MET A 24 14.28 -0.46 -28.25
CA MET A 24 15.58 -0.52 -27.56
C MET A 24 15.47 -1.18 -26.18
N VAL A 25 14.51 -0.74 -25.37
CA VAL A 25 14.25 -1.30 -24.04
C VAL A 25 13.93 -2.80 -24.13
N LYS A 26 13.09 -3.19 -25.09
CA LYS A 26 12.75 -4.59 -25.35
C LYS A 26 13.99 -5.42 -25.73
N ALA A 27 14.85 -4.87 -26.60
CA ALA A 27 16.09 -5.53 -27.00
C ALA A 27 17.07 -5.71 -25.82
N LEU A 28 17.15 -4.72 -24.94
CA LEU A 28 18.00 -4.77 -23.75
C LEU A 28 17.47 -5.76 -22.72
N LEU A 29 16.15 -5.82 -22.50
CA LEU A 29 15.50 -6.79 -21.60
C LEU A 29 15.49 -8.24 -22.12
N ARG A 30 16.00 -8.48 -23.33
CA ARG A 30 15.97 -9.80 -23.98
C ARG A 30 16.63 -10.88 -23.13
N LYS A 31 17.77 -10.56 -22.51
CA LYS A 31 18.55 -11.53 -21.71
C LYS A 31 17.84 -11.81 -20.38
N GLU A 32 17.33 -10.77 -19.74
CA GLU A 32 16.65 -10.80 -18.44
C GLU A 32 15.34 -11.57 -18.53
N LEU A 33 14.55 -11.34 -19.59
CA LEU A 33 13.25 -11.97 -19.79
C LEU A 33 13.33 -13.25 -20.64
N LYS A 34 14.53 -13.68 -21.04
CA LYS A 34 14.77 -14.84 -21.91
C LYS A 34 13.90 -14.82 -23.17
N LEU A 35 13.81 -13.67 -23.83
CA LEU A 35 12.92 -13.49 -24.97
C LEU A 35 13.40 -14.28 -26.20
N ASN A 36 12.44 -14.92 -26.87
CA ASN A 36 12.62 -15.76 -28.06
C ASN A 36 12.99 -14.89 -29.28
N LYS A 37 13.42 -15.51 -30.40
CA LYS A 37 13.69 -14.77 -31.66
C LYS A 37 12.47 -14.01 -32.20
N MET A 38 11.25 -14.43 -31.86
CA MET A 38 9.99 -13.75 -32.24
C MET A 38 9.63 -12.54 -31.35
N GLN A 39 10.62 -11.97 -30.63
CA GLN A 39 10.41 -10.88 -29.67
C GLN A 39 9.84 -9.59 -30.29
N ASP A 40 10.01 -9.38 -31.59
CA ASP A 40 9.55 -8.15 -32.26
C ASP A 40 8.03 -7.98 -32.14
N LYS A 41 7.30 -9.09 -32.00
CA LYS A 41 5.83 -9.13 -31.84
C LYS A 41 5.32 -8.80 -30.43
N TYR A 42 6.20 -8.69 -29.43
CA TYR A 42 5.75 -8.47 -28.05
C TYR A 42 5.34 -7.01 -27.88
N ASP A 43 4.09 -6.77 -27.51
CA ASP A 43 3.60 -5.44 -27.19
C ASP A 43 4.02 -5.01 -25.77
N ARG A 44 3.69 -3.76 -25.42
CA ARG A 44 4.01 -3.18 -24.12
C ARG A 44 3.35 -3.97 -22.96
N VAL A 45 2.14 -4.47 -23.18
CA VAL A 45 1.37 -5.23 -22.17
C VAL A 45 2.05 -6.56 -21.89
N LYS A 46 2.44 -7.29 -22.93
CA LYS A 46 3.10 -8.59 -22.82
C LYS A 46 4.46 -8.48 -22.16
N ILE A 47 5.22 -7.41 -22.44
CA ILE A 47 6.47 -7.15 -21.71
C ILE A 47 6.18 -6.90 -20.22
N ALA A 48 5.15 -6.12 -19.88
CA ALA A 48 4.78 -5.92 -18.48
C ALA A 48 4.35 -7.21 -17.77
N ASP A 49 3.63 -8.10 -18.45
CA ASP A 49 3.28 -9.42 -17.93
C ASP A 49 4.53 -10.26 -17.64
N LEU A 50 5.47 -10.33 -18.60
CA LEU A 50 6.72 -11.09 -18.42
C LEU A 50 7.61 -10.52 -17.32
N MET A 51 7.61 -9.20 -17.14
CA MET A 51 8.33 -8.57 -16.03
C MET A 51 7.69 -8.91 -14.68
N GLU A 52 6.36 -8.98 -14.61
CA GLU A 52 5.65 -9.45 -13.41
C GLU A 52 6.02 -10.90 -13.06
N ASP A 53 5.98 -11.79 -14.05
CA ASP A 53 6.31 -13.21 -13.86
C ASP A 53 7.76 -13.39 -13.41
N LYS A 54 8.70 -12.64 -14.01
CA LYS A 54 10.12 -12.77 -13.70
C LYS A 54 10.51 -12.12 -12.38
N PHE A 55 9.84 -11.04 -12.00
CA PHE A 55 10.15 -10.24 -10.81
C PHE A 55 8.92 -10.06 -9.92
N PRO A 56 8.46 -11.12 -9.23
CA PRO A 56 7.19 -11.10 -8.51
C PRO A 56 7.15 -10.10 -7.35
N LYS A 57 8.31 -9.67 -6.83
CA LYS A 57 8.41 -8.73 -5.71
C LYS A 57 7.96 -7.31 -6.07
N ASP A 58 8.29 -6.84 -7.26
CA ASP A 58 8.06 -5.45 -7.68
C ASP A 58 7.69 -5.29 -9.15
N ALA A 59 7.25 -6.39 -9.79
CA ALA A 59 6.94 -6.48 -11.21
C ALA A 59 8.05 -5.97 -12.14
N GLY A 60 9.30 -6.02 -11.70
CA GLY A 60 10.47 -5.61 -12.48
C GLY A 60 10.69 -4.10 -12.49
N LEU A 61 9.98 -3.34 -11.63
CA LEU A 61 10.09 -1.89 -11.56
C LEU A 61 11.53 -1.45 -11.24
N ASP A 62 12.25 -2.12 -10.34
CA ASP A 62 13.66 -1.84 -10.08
C ASP A 62 14.53 -2.08 -11.31
N GLN A 63 14.25 -3.17 -12.05
CA GLN A 63 15.01 -3.48 -13.27
C GLN A 63 14.79 -2.40 -14.33
N LEU A 64 13.55 -1.94 -14.49
CA LEU A 64 13.21 -0.86 -15.44
C LEU A 64 13.87 0.47 -15.05
N ILE A 65 13.86 0.82 -13.76
CA ILE A 65 14.53 2.04 -13.26
C ILE A 65 16.04 1.98 -13.52
N LYS A 66 16.68 0.82 -13.30
CA LYS A 66 18.12 0.67 -13.58
C LYS A 66 18.41 0.85 -15.06
N LEU A 67 17.66 0.17 -15.91
CA LEU A 67 17.81 0.24 -17.36
C LEU A 67 17.61 1.68 -17.89
N TYR A 68 16.58 2.39 -17.42
CA TYR A 68 16.28 3.74 -17.90
C TYR A 68 17.31 4.78 -17.44
N LYS A 69 18.08 4.51 -16.38
CA LYS A 69 19.18 5.39 -15.98
C LYS A 69 20.38 5.32 -16.91
N GLU A 70 20.55 4.21 -17.61
CA GLU A 70 21.63 3.98 -18.57
C GLU A 70 21.33 4.62 -19.93
N ILE A 71 20.06 4.96 -20.20
CA ILE A 71 19.61 5.58 -21.46
C ILE A 71 19.38 7.07 -21.22
N PRO A 72 20.18 7.98 -21.81
CA PRO A 72 20.09 9.42 -21.54
C PRO A 72 18.69 10.03 -21.72
N GLY A 73 17.93 9.59 -22.74
CA GLY A 73 16.57 10.08 -23.02
C GLY A 73 15.50 9.63 -22.00
N LEU A 74 15.75 8.55 -21.25
CA LEU A 74 14.77 7.95 -20.34
C LEU A 74 15.05 8.25 -18.87
N ARG A 75 16.11 8.99 -18.56
CA ARG A 75 16.53 9.29 -17.18
C ARG A 75 15.45 10.00 -16.37
N ASN A 76 14.73 10.94 -17.00
CA ASN A 76 13.61 11.65 -16.39
C ASN A 76 12.46 10.70 -16.02
N ILE A 77 12.19 9.70 -16.86
CA ILE A 77 11.17 8.68 -16.59
C ILE A 77 11.63 7.78 -15.45
N ALA A 78 12.92 7.42 -15.39
CA ALA A 78 13.49 6.64 -14.28
C ALA A 78 13.24 7.33 -12.91
N ASP A 79 13.38 8.65 -12.85
CA ASP A 79 13.10 9.42 -11.64
C ASP A 79 11.61 9.46 -11.29
N THR A 80 10.74 9.58 -12.31
CA THR A 80 9.29 9.48 -12.14
C THR A 80 8.87 8.11 -11.61
N LEU A 81 9.45 7.03 -12.15
CA LEU A 81 9.23 5.66 -11.68
C LEU A 81 9.72 5.47 -10.24
N LYS A 82 10.87 6.04 -9.87
CA LYS A 82 11.38 6.02 -8.48
C LYS A 82 10.39 6.69 -7.52
N LYS A 83 9.83 7.85 -7.89
CA LYS A 83 8.80 8.55 -7.11
C LYS A 83 7.51 7.74 -7.01
N ALA A 84 7.05 7.16 -8.13
CA ALA A 84 5.86 6.30 -8.15
C ALA A 84 6.02 5.07 -7.26
N LYS A 85 7.20 4.43 -7.28
CA LYS A 85 7.53 3.30 -6.40
C LYS A 85 7.45 3.68 -4.92
N ALA A 86 7.99 4.84 -4.54
CA ALA A 86 7.93 5.33 -3.16
C ALA A 86 6.48 5.58 -2.71
N LYS A 87 5.65 6.18 -3.58
CA LYS A 87 4.21 6.41 -3.31
C LYS A 87 3.46 5.09 -3.13
N ALA A 88 3.70 4.09 -3.99
CA ALA A 88 3.08 2.76 -3.87
C ALA A 88 3.47 2.06 -2.56
N LYS A 89 4.76 2.09 -2.18
CA LYS A 89 5.22 1.57 -0.88
C LYS A 89 4.51 2.24 0.29
N MET A 90 4.42 3.57 0.28
CA MET A 90 3.75 4.33 1.34
C MET A 90 2.27 4.00 1.45
N LYS A 91 1.57 3.82 0.31
CA LYS A 91 0.17 3.42 0.27
C LYS A 91 -0.05 2.03 0.87
N GLN A 92 0.84 1.08 0.57
CA GLN A 92 0.79 -0.26 1.15
C GLN A 92 1.01 -0.25 2.67
N ILE A 93 1.95 0.55 3.17
CA ILE A 93 2.18 0.72 4.61
C ILE A 93 0.95 1.31 5.30
N LYS A 94 0.35 2.37 4.72
CA LYS A 94 -0.88 2.97 5.26
C LYS A 94 -2.03 1.97 5.30
N LYS A 95 -2.22 1.18 4.23
CA LYS A 95 -3.27 0.15 4.17
C LYS A 95 -3.11 -0.89 5.28
N ARG A 96 -1.86 -1.32 5.55
CA ARG A 96 -1.56 -2.27 6.65
C ARG A 96 -1.86 -1.68 8.03
N LYS A 97 -1.40 -0.46 8.30
CA LYS A 97 -1.69 0.24 9.58
C LYS A 97 -3.19 0.43 9.82
N THR A 98 -3.95 0.77 8.78
CA THR A 98 -5.41 0.91 8.89
C THR A 98 -6.09 -0.43 9.14
N ALA A 99 -5.63 -1.52 8.52
CA ALA A 99 -6.15 -2.85 8.75
C ALA A 99 -5.86 -3.35 10.17
N GLU A 100 -4.64 -3.15 10.68
CA GLU A 100 -4.27 -3.48 12.07
C GLU A 100 -5.11 -2.71 13.10
N LYS A 101 -5.41 -1.43 12.84
CA LYS A 101 -6.28 -0.63 13.73
C LYS A 101 -7.72 -1.13 13.74
N ARG A 102 -8.21 -1.71 12.63
CA ARG A 102 -9.56 -2.32 12.57
C ARG A 102 -9.58 -3.63 13.34
N GLN A 103 -8.58 -4.50 13.16
CA GLN A 103 -8.50 -5.77 13.89
C GLN A 103 -8.46 -5.58 15.42
N ARG A 104 -7.70 -4.59 15.93
CA ARG A 104 -7.68 -4.31 17.38
C ARG A 104 -9.01 -3.79 17.96
N ARG A 105 -9.92 -3.28 17.12
CA ARG A 105 -11.27 -2.86 17.58
C ARG A 105 -12.29 -3.99 17.51
N GLU A 106 -12.04 -4.98 16.65
CA GLU A 106 -12.91 -6.14 16.47
C GLU A 106 -12.52 -7.32 17.36
N GLU A 107 -11.39 -7.27 18.07
CA GLU A 107 -11.16 -8.17 19.20
C GLU A 107 -12.33 -7.95 20.18
N PRO A 108 -13.22 -8.94 20.35
CA PRO A 108 -14.30 -8.84 21.29
C PRO A 108 -13.61 -8.66 22.64
N SER A 109 -13.79 -7.48 23.23
CA SER A 109 -13.58 -7.29 24.65
C SER A 109 -14.44 -8.36 25.29
N THR A 110 -13.80 -9.49 25.61
CA THR A 110 -14.41 -10.62 26.28
C THR A 110 -14.89 -10.03 27.58
N SER A 111 -16.18 -9.74 27.57
CA SER A 111 -16.91 -9.21 28.69
C SER A 111 -16.80 -10.31 29.73
N GLN A 112 -15.88 -10.13 30.68
CA GLN A 112 -15.94 -10.95 31.88
C GLN A 112 -17.32 -10.70 32.49
N PRO A 113 -18.10 -11.77 32.72
CA PRO A 113 -19.46 -11.64 33.18
C PRO A 113 -19.48 -11.03 34.57
N MET A 114 -20.50 -10.21 34.82
CA MET A 114 -20.91 -9.73 36.14
C MET A 114 -20.81 -10.87 37.17
N SER A 115 -19.89 -10.73 38.12
CA SER A 115 -20.00 -11.46 39.39
C SER A 115 -20.99 -10.71 40.26
N THR A 116 -22.25 -11.13 40.19
CA THR A 116 -23.29 -10.84 41.17
C THR A 116 -22.79 -11.22 42.56
N ILE A 117 -22.54 -10.25 43.43
CA ILE A 117 -22.61 -10.50 44.87
C ILE A 117 -23.59 -9.49 45.47
N ASN A 118 -24.75 -10.02 45.81
CA ASN A 118 -25.78 -9.34 46.57
C ASN A 118 -25.28 -9.34 48.02
N GLU A 119 -24.86 -8.20 48.55
CA GLU A 119 -24.74 -8.00 49.99
C GLU A 119 -25.65 -6.84 50.34
N ASP A 120 -26.87 -7.24 50.68
CA ASP A 120 -27.89 -6.53 51.42
C ASP A 120 -27.26 -5.82 52.63
N VAL A 121 -27.07 -4.50 52.54
CA VAL A 121 -26.78 -3.65 53.70
C VAL A 121 -27.90 -2.65 53.81
N GLU A 122 -28.74 -2.91 54.81
CA GLU A 122 -29.87 -2.13 55.25
C GLU A 122 -29.54 -0.65 55.55
N PRO A 123 -30.56 0.23 55.51
CA PRO A 123 -30.40 1.68 55.55
C PRO A 123 -30.40 2.23 56.98
N GLU A 124 -29.26 2.68 57.47
CA GLU A 124 -29.19 3.53 58.67
C GLU A 124 -29.59 4.97 58.32
N THR A 125 -30.89 5.20 58.46
CA THR A 125 -31.52 6.35 59.12
C THR A 125 -30.66 7.59 59.43
N GLY A 126 -30.99 8.68 58.72
CA GLY A 126 -31.38 9.92 59.36
C GLY A 126 -30.29 10.88 59.86
N ARG A 127 -30.07 11.96 59.10
CA ARG A 127 -30.17 13.32 59.67
C ARG A 127 -30.33 14.38 58.58
N ARG A 128 -31.55 14.92 58.54
CA ARG A 128 -32.00 16.05 57.75
C ARG A 128 -31.38 17.33 58.32
N SER A 129 -30.21 17.73 57.83
CA SER A 129 -29.66 19.06 58.13
C SER A 129 -30.11 20.03 57.05
N THR A 130 -30.98 20.96 57.47
CA THR A 130 -31.60 22.02 56.70
C THR A 130 -30.61 22.90 55.93
N GLN A 131 -30.92 23.15 54.66
CA GLN A 131 -30.25 24.12 53.80
C GLN A 131 -30.47 25.53 54.34
N VAL A 132 -29.39 26.24 54.67
CA VAL A 132 -29.43 27.68 54.95
C VAL A 132 -29.07 28.41 53.68
N ILE A 133 -30.09 28.87 52.97
CA ILE A 133 -29.95 29.79 51.84
C ILE A 133 -29.53 31.15 52.40
N LYS A 134 -28.29 31.56 52.17
CA LYS A 134 -27.82 32.91 52.51
C LYS A 134 -27.54 33.67 51.22
N ALA A 135 -28.61 34.18 50.61
CA ALA A 135 -28.53 35.28 49.66
C ALA A 135 -28.51 36.60 50.45
N ARG A 136 -27.38 37.31 50.43
CA ARG A 136 -27.35 38.74 50.77
C ARG A 136 -26.65 39.47 49.64
N LYS A 137 -27.34 40.52 49.19
CA LYS A 137 -26.97 41.54 48.20
C LYS A 137 -25.52 41.98 48.27
#